data_AF-A0A3B3ZU38-F1
#
_entry.id   AF-A0A3B3ZU38-F1
#
_cell.length_a   1.000
_cell.length_b   1.000
_cell.length_c   1.000
_cell.angle_alpha   90.00
_cell.angle_beta   90.00
_cell.angle_gamma   90.00
#
_symmetry.space_group_name_H-M   'P 1'
#
loop_
_entity.id
_entity.type
_entity.pdbx_description
1 polymer ?
#
loop_
_entity_poly.entity_id
_entity_poly.type
_entity_poly.pdbx_seq_one_letter_code
_entity_poly.pdbx_strand_id
1 'polypeptide(L)' 'MPDLISVTEFISETNEDYKAPTTSSFTTRMSQCRSTASALEEVQAVAILFSSARLTLSSAP' A
#
# COMPACT_ATOMS: atom_id res chain seq x y z
N MET A 1 -0.34 -0.57 19.14
CA MET A 1 -1.13 -0.37 17.90
C MET A 1 -0.12 -0.10 16.80
N PRO A 2 -0.10 -0.85 15.68
CA PRO A 2 0.79 -0.47 14.58
C PRO A 2 0.28 0.85 14.00
N ASP A 3 1.11 1.90 14.06
CA ASP A 3 0.87 3.16 13.35
C ASP A 3 0.73 2.83 11.85
N LEU A 4 -0.45 3.09 11.30
CA LEU A 4 -0.74 2.99 9.86
C LEU A 4 -0.76 4.42 9.32
N ILE A 5 -0.10 4.64 8.18
CA ILE A 5 -0.02 5.96 7.54
C ILE A 5 -0.89 5.91 6.29
N SER A 6 -1.70 6.94 6.09
CA SER A 6 -2.56 7.07 4.93
C SER A 6 -1.73 7.16 3.64
N VAL A 7 -2.20 6.61 2.52
CA VAL A 7 -1.48 6.70 1.22
C VAL A 7 -1.16 8.16 0.84
N THR A 8 -2.05 9.09 1.16
CA THR A 8 -1.85 10.53 0.92
C THR A 8 -0.75 11.12 1.81
N GLU A 9 -0.70 10.70 3.08
CA GLU A 9 0.38 11.08 4.02
C GLU A 9 1.72 10.55 3.52
N PHE A 10 1.77 9.30 3.06
CA PHE A 10 2.97 8.71 2.48
C PHE A 10 3.49 9.50 1.29
N ILE A 11 2.61 9.84 0.34
CA ILE A 11 3.01 10.60 -0.84
C ILE A 11 3.51 11.99 -0.45
N SER A 12 2.85 12.65 0.50
CA SER A 12 3.26 13.97 0.98
C SER A 12 4.64 13.91 1.66
N GLU A 13 4.86 12.92 2.52
CA GLU A 13 6.12 12.73 3.24
C GLU A 13 7.26 12.40 2.27
N THR A 14 7.01 11.50 1.31
CA THR A 14 8.00 11.14 0.27
C THR A 14 8.33 12.32 -0.65
N ASN A 15 7.37 13.22 -0.91
CA ASN A 15 7.58 14.42 -1.73
C ASN A 15 8.40 15.48 -0.99
N GLU A 16 8.11 15.69 0.30
CA GLU A 16 8.92 16.55 1.16
C GLU A 16 10.34 15.99 1.34
N ASP A 17 10.49 14.66 1.51
CA ASP A 17 11.78 13.97 1.54
C ASP A 17 12.57 14.15 0.23
N TYR A 18 11.89 14.10 -0.93
CA TYR A 18 12.50 14.35 -2.24
C TYR A 18 13.04 15.78 -2.34
N LYS A 19 12.34 16.76 -1.74
CA LYS A 19 12.73 18.17 -1.76
C LYS A 19 13.78 18.53 -0.70
N ALA A 20 13.86 17.78 0.39
CA ALA A 20 14.74 18.03 1.53
C ALA A 20 15.41 16.73 2.03
N PRO A 21 16.40 16.20 1.31
CA PRO A 21 17.00 14.89 1.60
C PRO A 21 17.72 14.81 2.96
N THR A 22 18.07 15.95 3.58
CA THR A 22 18.78 16.02 4.87
C THR A 22 17.88 16.07 6.11
N THR A 23 16.59 16.36 5.97
CA THR A 23 15.62 16.37 7.09
C THR A 23 14.77 15.10 7.14
N SER A 24 15.19 14.09 6.38
CA SER A 24 14.34 12.96 6.07
C SER A 24 14.01 12.11 7.29
N SER A 25 12.72 12.00 7.59
CA SER A 25 12.19 11.04 8.59
C SER A 25 11.82 9.70 7.96
N PHE A 26 12.23 9.48 6.71
CA PHE A 26 11.94 8.30 5.92
C PHE A 26 12.27 7.02 6.69
N THR A 27 13.42 6.92 7.35
CA THR A 27 13.82 5.74 8.14
C THR A 27 12.85 5.41 9.29
N THR A 28 12.20 6.42 9.87
CA THR A 28 11.27 6.26 11.00
C THR A 28 9.87 5.83 10.54
N ARG A 29 9.45 6.23 9.35
CA ARG A 29 8.11 5.96 8.80
C ARG A 29 8.09 4.81 7.79
N MET A 30 9.25 4.37 7.30
CA MET A 30 9.39 3.29 6.31
C MET A 30 8.81 1.95 6.77
N SER A 31 8.84 1.63 8.07
CA SER A 31 8.18 0.44 8.63
C SER A 31 6.67 0.47 8.43
N GLN A 32 6.06 1.64 8.61
CA GLN A 32 4.62 1.88 8.47
C GLN A 32 4.21 1.93 7.00
N CYS A 33 5.07 2.47 6.13
CA CYS A 33 4.91 2.39 4.68
C CYS A 33 4.92 0.94 4.20
N ARG A 34 5.82 0.11 4.73
CA ARG A 34 5.87 -1.32 4.42
C ARG A 34 4.59 -2.02 4.85
N SER A 35 4.09 -1.75 6.06
CA SER A 35 2.82 -2.31 6.55
C SER A 35 1.63 -1.91 5.68
N THR A 36 1.59 -0.65 5.23
CA THR A 36 0.51 -0.15 4.37
C THR A 36 0.60 -0.71 2.95
N ALA A 37 1.79 -0.77 2.36
CA ALA A 37 2.03 -1.39 1.06
C ALA A 37 1.68 -2.89 1.08
N SER A 38 2.09 -3.62 2.12
CA SER A 38 1.70 -5.03 2.28
C SER A 38 0.19 -5.18 2.44
N ALA A 39 -0.49 -4.30 3.18
CA ALA A 39 -1.95 -4.33 3.28
C ALA A 39 -2.64 -4.04 1.92
N LEU A 40 -2.08 -3.14 1.11
CA LEU A 40 -2.58 -2.84 -0.23
C LEU A 40 -2.35 -3.98 -1.23
N GLU A 41 -1.19 -4.64 -1.17
CA GLU A 41 -0.89 -5.83 -2.00
C GLU A 41 -1.84 -6.99 -1.67
N GLU A 42 -2.18 -7.20 -0.40
CA GLU A 42 -3.19 -8.20 0.01
C GLU A 42 -4.58 -7.88 -0.54
N VAL A 43 -5.00 -6.61 -0.50
CA VAL A 43 -6.29 -6.18 -1.07
C VAL A 43 -6.30 -6.37 -2.59
N GLN A 44 -5.20 -6.06 -3.27
CA GLN A 44 -5.07 -6.28 -4.71
C GLN A 44 -5.09 -7.77 -5.07
N ALA A 45 -4.36 -8.60 -4.33
CA ALA A 45 -4.35 -10.05 -4.52
C ALA A 45 -5.74 -10.67 -4.30
N VAL A 46 -6.42 -10.29 -3.21
CA VAL A 46 -7.79 -10.75 -2.92
C VAL A 46 -8.78 -10.26 -3.98
N ALA A 47 -8.68 -9.01 -4.43
CA ALA A 47 -9.54 -8.48 -5.49
C ALA A 47 -9.33 -9.21 -6.83
N ILE A 48 -8.08 -9.52 -7.21
CA ILE A 48 -7.76 -10.30 -8.41
C ILE A 48 -8.29 -11.72 -8.31
N LEU A 49 -8.15 -12.38 -7.14
CA LEU A 49 -8.71 -13.71 -6.91
C LEU A 49 -10.23 -13.71 -6.98
N PHE A 50 -10.91 -12.72 -6.39
CA PHE A 50 -12.36 -12.58 -6.49
C PHE A 50 -12.83 -12.34 -7.93
N SER A 51 -12.10 -11.52 -8.69
CA SER A 51 -12.41 -11.26 -10.09
C SER A 51 -12.21 -12.51 -10.95
N SER A 52 -11.13 -13.25 -10.70
CA SER A 52 -10.82 -14.52 -11.36
C SER A 52 -11.85 -15.61 -11.00
N ALA A 53 -12.26 -15.70 -9.74
CA ALA A 53 -13.29 -16.63 -9.29
C ALA A 53 -14.69 -16.29 -9.87
N ARG A 54 -15.00 -15.00 -10.05
CA ARG A 54 -16.21 -14.58 -10.79
C ARG A 54 -16.16 -14.98 -12.27
N LEU A 55 -15.01 -14.82 -12.91
CA LEU A 55 -14.81 -15.22 -14.31
C LEU A 55 -14.94 -16.74 -14.49
N THR A 56 -14.39 -17.54 -13.57
CA THR A 56 -14.50 -19.01 -13.63
C THR A 56 -15.92 -19.49 -13.36
N LEU A 57 -16.66 -18.85 -12.43
CA LEU A 57 -18.05 -19.20 -12.14
C LEU A 57 -19.01 -18.80 -13.28
N SER A 58 -18.70 -17.71 -14.01
CA SER A 58 -19.44 -17.29 -15.21
C SER A 58 -19.18 -18.17 -16.43
N SER A 59 -18.11 -18.98 -16.42
CA SER A 59 -17.72 -19.90 -17.49
C SER A 59 -18.19 -21.34 -17.23
N ALA A 60 -18.80 -21.61 -16.08
CA ALA A 60 -19.37 -22.93 -15.78
C ALA A 60 -20.64 -23.14 -16.64
N PRO A 61 -20.77 -24.28 -17.33
CA PRO A 61 -21.90 -24.58 -18.22
C PRO A 61 -23.23 -24.80 -17.49
#